data_AF-A0A4Y9QPF8-F1
#
_entry.id   AF-A0A4Y9QPF8-F1
#
_cell.length_a   1.000
_cell.length_b   1.000
_cell.length_c   1.000
_cell.angle_alpha   90.00
_cell.angle_beta   90.00
_cell.angle_gamma   90.00
#
_symmetry.space_group_name_H-M   'P 1'
#
loop_
_entity.id
_entity.type
_entity.pdbx_description
1 polymer ?
#
loop_
_entity_poly.entity_id
_entity_poly.type
_entity_poly.pdbx_seq_one_letter_code
_entity_poly.pdbx_strand_id
1 'polypeptide(L)'
;MKKVSPSPEIKSKFKVFQHKLTHEIIIVHDYRSERLFKDYNVVIEWTDYYPYTQLNPFAAYLIPHDLEIGERVFISDVIEDLVGSRWNQGDVFRLETCEAIWTGNDLLLDYKYPGDNYTIYG
;
A
#
# COMPACT_ATOMS: atom_id res chain seq x y z
N MET A 1 15.17 -0.91 17.42
CA MET A 1 14.55 -0.16 16.30
C MET A 1 14.40 -1.14 15.13
N LYS A 2 13.17 -1.41 14.70
CA LYS A 2 12.89 -2.31 13.57
C LYS A 2 13.03 -1.51 12.27
N LYS A 3 13.86 -1.97 11.34
CA LYS A 3 14.01 -1.32 10.04
C LYS A 3 12.84 -1.74 9.15
N VAL A 4 12.12 -0.76 8.62
CA VAL A 4 11.12 -0.98 7.58
C VAL A 4 11.79 -0.74 6.22
N SER A 5 11.58 -1.65 5.27
CA SER A 5 12.05 -1.54 3.90
C SER A 5 10.87 -1.56 2.95
N PRO A 6 10.84 -0.71 1.91
CA PRO A 6 9.77 -0.75 0.93
C PRO A 6 9.68 -2.14 0.28
N SER A 7 8.46 -2.65 0.14
CA SER A 7 8.20 -3.87 -0.60
C SER A 7 8.25 -3.58 -2.10
N PRO A 8 9.04 -4.32 -2.89
CA PRO A 8 9.07 -4.15 -4.35
C PRO A 8 7.76 -4.60 -5.02
N GLU A 9 6.87 -5.29 -4.29
CA GLU A 9 5.57 -5.70 -4.80
C GLU A 9 4.52 -4.61 -4.73
N ILE A 10 4.61 -3.70 -3.75
CA ILE A 10 3.63 -2.65 -3.53
C ILE A 10 3.80 -1.58 -4.60
N LYS A 11 2.75 -1.39 -5.39
CA LYS A 11 2.78 -0.47 -6.52
C LYS A 11 1.37 -0.12 -6.98
N SER A 12 1.25 1.06 -7.53
CA SER A 12 0.10 1.47 -8.33
C SER A 12 0.60 1.87 -9.72
N LYS A 13 -0.30 1.91 -10.70
CA LYS A 13 0.00 2.34 -12.06
C LYS A 13 -0.74 3.60 -12.43
N PHE A 14 -0.17 4.34 -13.37
CA PHE A 14 -0.87 5.43 -14.04
C PHE A 14 -0.46 5.54 -15.51
N LYS A 15 -1.29 6.20 -16.30
CA LYS A 15 -1.01 6.62 -17.68
C LYS A 15 -1.48 8.06 -17.86
N VAL A 16 -0.74 8.85 -18.64
CA VAL A 16 -1.05 10.28 -18.86
C VAL A 16 -1.38 10.54 -20.32
N PHE A 17 -2.51 11.21 -20.52
CA PHE A 17 -3.03 11.64 -21.80
C PHE A 17 -3.03 13.17 -21.88
N GLN A 18 -2.79 13.71 -23.07
CA GLN A 18 -2.95 15.13 -23.37
C GLN A 18 -3.88 15.34 -24.57
N HIS A 19 -4.92 16.15 -24.42
CA HIS A 19 -5.86 16.44 -25.50
C HIS A 19 -5.14 17.15 -26.65
N LYS A 20 -5.39 16.72 -27.90
CA LYS A 20 -4.66 17.20 -29.09
C LYS A 20 -4.80 18.71 -29.35
N LEU A 21 -5.95 19.30 -29.01
CA LEU A 21 -6.25 20.72 -29.24
C LEU A 21 -6.18 21.60 -27.98
N THR A 22 -6.87 21.23 -26.90
CA THR A 22 -6.96 22.04 -25.67
C THR A 22 -5.76 21.91 -24.75
N HIS A 23 -4.89 20.91 -24.98
CA HIS A 23 -3.78 20.55 -24.10
C HIS A 23 -4.18 20.12 -22.68
N GLU A 24 -5.47 19.84 -22.44
CA GLU A 24 -5.96 19.26 -21.18
C GLU A 24 -5.24 17.95 -20.85
N ILE A 25 -4.86 17.78 -19.58
CA ILE A 25 -4.15 16.60 -19.08
C ILE A 25 -5.11 15.71 -18.31
N ILE A 26 -5.12 14.42 -18.63
CA ILE A 26 -5.89 13.40 -17.92
C ILE A 26 -4.95 12.29 -17.46
N ILE A 27 -5.13 11.89 -16.20
CA ILE A 27 -4.41 10.77 -15.58
C ILE A 27 -5.41 9.65 -15.33
N VAL A 28 -5.06 8.43 -15.73
CA VAL A 28 -5.90 7.24 -15.51
C VAL A 28 -5.13 6.16 -14.78
N HIS A 29 -5.85 5.35 -14.02
CA HIS A 29 -5.29 4.25 -13.21
C HIS A 29 -5.87 2.86 -13.57
N ASP A 30 -6.93 2.84 -14.37
CA ASP A 30 -7.62 1.62 -14.80
C ASP A 30 -7.35 1.35 -16.29
N TYR A 31 -6.83 0.16 -16.61
CA TYR A 31 -6.51 -0.26 -17.97
C TYR A 31 -7.71 -0.13 -18.94
N ARG A 32 -8.93 -0.23 -18.43
CA ARG A 32 -10.17 -0.14 -19.22
C ARG A 32 -10.45 1.27 -19.73
N SER A 33 -9.86 2.29 -19.09
CA SER A 33 -10.13 3.71 -19.39
C SER A 33 -9.53 4.17 -20.71
N GLU A 34 -8.49 3.51 -21.20
CA GLU A 34 -7.75 3.91 -22.42
C GLU A 34 -8.66 4.07 -23.65
N ARG A 35 -9.73 3.28 -23.73
CA ARG A 35 -10.68 3.31 -24.86
C ARG A 35 -11.47 4.61 -24.97
N LEU A 36 -11.47 5.45 -23.94
CA LEU A 36 -12.25 6.68 -23.86
C LEU A 36 -11.53 7.90 -24.46
N PHE A 37 -10.21 7.83 -24.69
CA PHE A 37 -9.39 9.02 -24.97
C PHE A 37 -8.85 9.07 -26.42
N LYS A 38 -9.72 8.89 -27.41
CA LYS A 38 -9.34 8.86 -28.85
C LYS A 38 -8.75 10.19 -29.36
N ASP A 39 -9.20 11.31 -28.82
CA ASP A 39 -8.75 12.67 -29.21
C ASP A 39 -7.55 13.16 -28.39
N TYR A 40 -6.90 12.26 -27.66
CA TYR A 40 -5.74 12.54 -26.84
C TYR A 40 -4.50 11.84 -27.42
N ASN A 41 -3.33 12.40 -27.12
CA ASN A 41 -2.03 11.75 -27.29
C ASN A 41 -1.60 11.15 -25.95
N VAL A 42 -0.93 10.00 -25.98
CA VAL A 42 -0.25 9.47 -24.80
C VAL A 42 1.03 10.26 -24.58
N VAL A 43 1.22 10.78 -23.37
CA VAL A 43 2.42 11.52 -22.98
C VAL A 43 3.30 10.69 -22.05
N ILE A 44 2.68 9.91 -21.16
CA ILE A 44 3.37 8.93 -20.32
C ILE A 44 2.62 7.62 -20.47
N GLU A 45 3.33 6.57 -20.89
CA GLU A 45 2.80 5.21 -20.96
C GLU A 45 2.54 4.62 -19.57
N TRP A 46 1.88 3.47 -19.51
CA TRP A 46 1.65 2.78 -18.23
C TRP A 46 2.94 2.66 -17.42
N THR A 47 2.96 3.32 -16.27
CA THR A 47 4.12 3.44 -15.40
C THR A 47 3.73 3.04 -13.99
N ASP A 48 4.48 2.11 -13.41
CA ASP A 48 4.34 1.71 -12.03
C ASP A 48 5.07 2.71 -11.11
N TYR A 49 4.49 2.99 -9.95
CA TYR A 49 5.10 3.81 -8.91
C TYR A 49 4.71 3.27 -7.53
N TYR A 50 5.52 3.60 -6.52
CA TYR A 50 5.20 3.33 -5.13
C TYR A 50 4.25 4.43 -4.61
N PRO A 51 3.01 4.11 -4.22
CA PRO A 51 1.98 5.13 -3.95
C PRO A 51 2.01 5.70 -2.53
N TYR A 52 2.86 5.16 -1.65
CA TYR A 52 2.93 5.61 -0.26
C TYR A 52 4.18 6.47 -0.04
N THR A 53 4.01 7.72 0.37
CA THR A 53 5.15 8.60 0.70
C THR A 53 5.00 9.10 2.11
N GLN A 54 5.99 8.85 2.96
CA GLN A 54 6.04 9.39 4.31
C GLN A 54 6.92 10.64 4.34
N LEU A 55 6.43 11.70 4.97
CA LEU A 55 7.20 12.94 5.15
C LEU A 55 8.37 12.75 6.12
N ASN A 56 8.17 11.90 7.13
CA ASN A 56 9.16 11.63 8.15
C ASN A 56 9.87 10.29 7.87
N PRO A 57 11.18 10.18 8.13
CA PRO A 57 11.92 8.94 7.95
C PRO A 57 11.72 7.94 9.10
N PHE A 58 10.80 8.22 10.03
CA PHE A 58 10.53 7.39 11.20
C PHE A 58 9.03 7.35 11.50
N ALA A 59 8.59 6.22 12.04
CA ALA A 59 7.26 6.01 12.59
C ALA A 59 7.37 5.06 13.80
N ALA A 60 6.42 5.16 14.73
CA ALA A 60 6.36 4.30 15.91
C ALA A 60 4.92 4.21 16.40
N TYR A 61 4.58 3.07 17.00
CA TYR A 61 3.31 2.90 17.70
C TYR A 61 3.40 3.51 19.10
N LEU A 62 2.34 4.18 19.53
CA LEU A 62 2.16 4.58 20.92
C LEU A 62 1.50 3.43 21.68
N ILE A 63 2.19 2.91 22.69
CA ILE A 63 1.73 1.76 23.46
C ILE A 63 1.13 2.26 24.79
N PRO A 64 -0.16 1.96 25.10
CA PRO A 64 -0.74 2.24 26.40
C PRO A 64 0.04 1.55 27.51
N HIS A 65 0.20 2.23 28.64
CA HIS A 65 1.00 1.73 29.77
C HIS A 65 0.34 0.58 30.53
N ASP A 66 -0.97 0.44 30.36
CA ASP A 66 -1.85 -0.57 30.95
C ASP A 66 -2.06 -1.77 30.03
N LEU A 67 -1.43 -1.81 28.85
CA LEU A 67 -1.54 -2.91 27.92
C LEU A 67 -0.85 -4.17 28.46
N GLU A 68 -1.63 -5.24 28.67
CA GLU A 68 -1.14 -6.50 29.25
C GLU A 68 -0.55 -7.42 28.17
N ILE A 69 0.43 -8.24 28.57
CA ILE A 69 1.04 -9.22 27.65
C ILE A 69 -0.02 -10.23 27.21
N GLY A 70 -0.11 -10.46 25.90
CA GLY A 70 -1.10 -11.33 25.28
C GLY A 70 -2.39 -10.60 24.88
N GLU A 71 -2.55 -9.33 25.23
CA GLU A 71 -3.72 -8.56 24.78
C GLU A 71 -3.71 -8.33 23.27
N ARG A 72 -4.91 -8.42 22.69
CA ARG A 72 -5.16 -8.15 21.29
C ARG A 72 -5.57 -6.70 21.11
N VAL A 73 -4.91 -6.03 20.19
CA VAL A 73 -5.18 -4.63 19.83
C VAL A 73 -5.47 -4.50 18.35
N PHE A 74 -6.17 -3.44 17.98
CA PHE A 74 -6.37 -3.04 16.59
C PHE A 74 -5.39 -1.93 16.23
N ILE A 75 -4.64 -2.13 15.15
CA ILE A 75 -3.72 -1.14 14.58
C ILE A 75 -4.41 -0.49 13.39
N SER A 76 -4.70 0.79 13.51
CA SER A 76 -5.43 1.57 12.49
C SER A 76 -4.56 2.13 11.37
N ASP A 77 -3.24 2.14 11.54
CA ASP A 77 -2.27 2.49 10.51
C ASP A 77 -1.03 1.64 10.75
N VAL A 78 -0.99 0.47 10.11
CA VAL A 78 0.21 -0.38 10.13
C VAL A 78 1.34 0.45 9.53
N ILE A 79 2.54 0.44 10.10
CA ILE A 79 3.69 1.22 9.57
C ILE A 79 4.62 0.38 8.69
N GLU A 80 4.55 -0.95 8.82
CA GLU A 80 5.25 -1.88 7.97
C GLU A 80 4.75 -1.84 6.52
N ASP A 81 5.65 -2.15 5.57
CA ASP A 81 5.32 -2.17 4.15
C ASP A 81 4.89 -3.58 3.70
N LEU A 82 3.80 -4.06 4.28
CA LEU A 82 3.21 -5.37 4.02
C LEU A 82 2.12 -5.27 2.95
N VAL A 83 1.96 -6.31 2.13
CA VAL A 83 0.92 -6.32 1.10
C VAL A 83 -0.45 -6.57 1.74
N GLY A 84 -1.37 -5.62 1.65
CA GLY A 84 -2.73 -5.74 2.18
C GLY A 84 -3.70 -6.33 1.17
N SER A 85 -3.60 -5.90 -0.09
CA SER A 85 -4.51 -6.36 -1.14
C SER A 85 -3.91 -6.25 -2.54
N ARG A 86 -4.49 -7.01 -3.47
CA ARG A 86 -4.15 -6.98 -4.89
C ARG A 86 -5.39 -6.73 -5.70
N TRP A 87 -5.31 -5.77 -6.62
CA TRP A 87 -6.33 -5.58 -7.62
C TRP A 87 -6.01 -6.42 -8.86
N ASN A 88 -7.04 -6.94 -9.52
CA ASN A 88 -6.91 -7.83 -10.68
C ASN A 88 -6.32 -7.16 -11.93
N GLN A 89 -5.94 -5.90 -11.84
CA GLN A 89 -5.21 -5.15 -12.87
C GLN A 89 -3.76 -4.83 -12.47
N GLY A 90 -3.22 -5.48 -11.44
CA GLY A 90 -1.80 -5.40 -11.08
C GLY A 90 -1.43 -4.33 -10.05
N ASP A 91 -2.40 -3.55 -9.55
CA ASP A 91 -2.15 -2.69 -8.38
C ASP A 91 -2.05 -3.55 -7.13
N VAL A 92 -1.09 -3.22 -6.27
CA VAL A 92 -0.82 -3.90 -5.02
C VAL A 92 -0.74 -2.84 -3.93
N PHE A 93 -1.63 -2.94 -2.96
CA PHE A 93 -1.79 -1.95 -1.89
C PHE A 93 -1.18 -2.45 -0.60
N ARG A 94 -0.67 -1.51 0.20
CA ARG A 94 -0.13 -1.77 1.52
C ARG A 94 -1.25 -2.17 2.49
N LEU A 95 -0.92 -2.97 3.49
CA LEU A 95 -1.81 -3.30 4.60
C LEU A 95 -2.05 -2.03 5.41
N GLU A 96 -3.29 -1.55 5.43
CA GLU A 96 -3.65 -0.33 6.15
C GLU A 96 -3.87 -0.59 7.63
N THR A 97 -4.56 -1.68 7.95
CA THR A 97 -4.96 -2.01 9.31
C THR A 97 -4.82 -3.50 9.58
N CYS A 98 -4.52 -3.89 10.82
CA CYS A 98 -4.63 -5.28 11.25
C CYS A 98 -4.84 -5.36 12.76
N GLU A 99 -5.17 -6.56 13.24
CA GLU A 99 -5.04 -6.87 14.65
C GLU A 99 -3.60 -7.28 14.96
N ALA A 100 -3.19 -7.12 16.22
CA ALA A 100 -1.90 -7.57 16.71
C ALA A 100 -2.00 -8.03 18.17
N ILE A 101 -1.06 -8.86 18.59
CA ILE A 101 -0.92 -9.28 19.99
C ILE A 101 0.29 -8.57 20.59
N TRP A 102 0.11 -7.95 21.76
CA TRP A 102 1.21 -7.35 22.51
C TRP A 102 2.05 -8.43 23.21
N THR A 103 3.35 -8.44 22.95
CA THR A 103 4.28 -9.42 23.51
C THR A 103 4.99 -8.93 24.78
N GLY A 104 4.72 -7.70 25.22
CA GLY A 104 5.49 -7.01 26.26
C GLY A 104 6.67 -6.19 25.72
N ASN A 105 7.08 -6.42 24.47
CA ASN A 105 8.17 -5.69 23.81
C ASN A 105 7.84 -5.23 22.38
N ASP A 106 6.99 -5.97 21.68
CA ASP A 106 6.61 -5.70 20.29
C ASP A 106 5.15 -6.11 20.01
N LEU A 107 4.59 -5.60 18.91
CA LEU A 107 3.28 -5.97 18.39
C LEU A 107 3.44 -7.08 17.35
N LEU A 108 2.99 -8.28 17.68
CA LEU A 108 2.92 -9.40 16.75
C LEU A 108 1.68 -9.22 15.86
N LEU A 109 1.88 -8.74 14.64
CA LEU A 109 0.80 -8.51 13.68
C LEU A 109 0.12 -9.84 13.30
N ASP A 110 -1.21 -9.90 13.42
CA ASP A 110 -2.03 -11.00 12.91
C ASP A 110 -2.23 -10.80 11.41
N TYR A 111 -1.15 -11.01 10.67
CA TYR A 111 -1.08 -10.78 9.24
C TYR A 111 -0.87 -12.11 8.50
N LYS A 112 -1.66 -12.31 7.45
CA LYS A 112 -1.48 -13.40 6.49
C LYS A 112 -1.22 -12.80 5.13
N TYR A 113 -0.13 -13.25 4.51
CA TYR A 113 0.22 -12.78 3.17
C TYR A 113 -0.93 -13.09 2.20
N PRO A 114 -1.46 -12.11 1.46
CA PRO A 114 -2.54 -12.37 0.52
C PRO A 114 -2.02 -13.25 -0.62
N GLY A 115 -2.36 -14.53 -0.60
CA GLY A 115 -1.85 -15.53 -1.54
C GLY A 115 -1.20 -16.75 -0.89
N ASP A 116 -0.86 -16.67 0.41
CA ASP A 116 -0.39 -17.83 1.18
C ASP A 116 -1.56 -18.53 1.87
N ASN A 117 -1.64 -19.85 1.72
CA ASN A 117 -2.54 -20.71 2.50
C ASN A 117 -2.00 -21.02 3.91
N TYR A 118 -0.92 -20.34 4.36
CA TYR A 118 -0.28 -20.59 5.65
C TYR A 118 0.07 -19.28 6.37
N THR A 119 -0.20 -19.25 7.69
CA THR A 119 0.20 -18.17 8.59
C THR A 119 1.72 -18.17 8.74
N ILE A 120 2.38 -17.05 8.43
CA ILE A 120 3.81 -16.86 8.74
C ILE A 120 3.90 -16.34 10.18
N TYR A 121 4.45 -17.14 11.09
CA TYR A 121 4.89 -16.65 12.39
C TYR A 121 6.26 -15.98 12.17
N GLY A 122 6.28 -14.66 12.28
CA GLY A 122 7.52 -13.86 12.31
C GLY A 122 8.18 -13.88 13.67
#